data_AF-A0A2T7NDQ5-F1
#
_entry.id   AF-A0A2T7NDQ5-F1
#
_cell.length_a   1.000
_cell.length_b   1.000
_cell.length_c   1.000
_cell.angle_alpha   90.00
_cell.angle_beta   90.00
_cell.angle_gamma   90.00
#
_symmetry.space_group_name_H-M   'P 1'
#
loop_
_entity.id
_entity.type
_entity.pdbx_description
1 polymer ?
#
loop_
_entity_poly.entity_id
_entity_poly.type
_entity_poly.pdbx_seq_one_letter_code
_entity_poly.pdbx_strand_id
1 'polypeptide(L)'
;MRAKREEAIAKTQTRTQEAIKLREEAKRENEKAAVREMMKIEETERSRIEGQKRAERERADADLEAWKEEQRRLAELEKQRLLAERMEEEKIKRGKEKRHRRVCGGNIFYEAANEMGAAPKRLSGKIEVNFTERVFPTPVRESTAQAEEEALDLLHPPVPQNAPSRCKALVRRGTAFCELEMYVEGLGEYEAALKIEPNNEELRADAEKIRQLIQGNTEA
;
A
#
# COMPACT_ATOMS: atom_id res chain seq x y z
N MET A 1 -22.30 84.55 39.86
CA MET A 1 -21.17 83.70 40.29
C MET A 1 -21.43 82.20 40.10
N ARG A 2 -22.62 81.66 40.43
CA ARG A 2 -22.93 80.21 40.28
C ARG A 2 -22.89 79.70 38.82
N ALA A 3 -23.57 80.36 37.89
CA ALA A 3 -23.61 79.94 36.48
C ALA A 3 -22.22 79.80 35.81
N LYS A 4 -21.29 80.74 36.06
CA LYS A 4 -19.91 80.67 35.54
C LYS A 4 -19.13 79.48 36.08
N ARG A 5 -19.42 79.06 37.32
CA ARG A 5 -18.78 77.89 37.96
C ARG A 5 -19.33 76.59 37.37
N GLU A 6 -20.64 76.51 37.18
CA GLU A 6 -21.29 75.36 36.53
C GLU A 6 -20.82 75.17 35.08
N GLU A 7 -20.66 76.27 34.34
CA GLU A 7 -20.11 76.25 32.97
C GLU A 7 -18.65 75.75 32.93
N ALA A 8 -17.82 76.18 33.89
CA ALA A 8 -16.45 75.70 34.01
C ALA A 8 -16.39 74.20 34.32
N ILE A 9 -17.27 73.71 35.20
CA ILE A 9 -17.39 72.29 35.53
C ILE A 9 -17.83 71.48 34.30
N ALA A 10 -18.85 71.95 33.58
CA ALA A 10 -19.33 71.30 32.36
C ALA A 10 -18.23 71.19 31.30
N LYS A 11 -17.46 72.26 31.05
CA LYS A 11 -16.31 72.24 30.12
C LYS A 11 -15.22 71.25 30.53
N THR A 12 -14.95 71.10 31.82
CA THR A 12 -13.99 70.08 32.28
C THR A 12 -14.53 68.67 32.07
N GLN A 13 -15.82 68.43 32.36
CA GLN A 13 -16.47 67.14 32.14
C GLN A 13 -16.47 66.74 30.67
N THR A 14 -16.82 67.64 29.74
CA THR A 14 -16.79 67.34 28.30
C THR A 14 -15.38 67.00 27.82
N ARG A 15 -14.37 67.78 28.21
CA ARG A 15 -12.96 67.49 27.89
C ARG A 15 -12.49 66.14 28.43
N THR A 16 -12.89 65.79 29.67
CA THR A 16 -12.55 64.47 30.23
C THR A 16 -13.26 63.35 29.48
N GLN A 17 -14.53 63.52 29.10
CA GLN A 17 -15.28 62.53 28.33
C GLN A 17 -14.72 62.37 26.91
N GLU A 18 -14.34 63.46 26.25
CA GLU A 18 -13.66 63.44 24.95
C GLU A 18 -12.31 62.73 25.04
N ALA A 19 -11.51 63.00 26.08
CA ALA A 19 -10.24 62.32 26.29
C ALA A 19 -10.42 60.81 26.55
N ILE A 20 -11.46 60.43 27.31
CA ILE A 20 -11.80 59.01 27.54
C ILE A 20 -12.21 58.35 26.22
N LYS A 21 -13.10 58.97 25.44
CA LYS A 21 -13.54 58.45 24.13
C LYS A 21 -12.37 58.28 23.17
N LEU A 22 -11.50 59.28 23.06
CA LEU A 22 -10.33 59.22 22.19
C LEU A 22 -9.34 58.14 22.61
N ARG A 23 -9.18 57.92 23.93
CA ARG A 23 -8.38 56.81 24.47
C ARG A 23 -9.01 55.45 24.16
N GLU A 24 -10.33 55.32 24.27
CA GLU A 24 -11.05 54.10 23.90
C GLU A 24 -10.94 53.80 22.40
N GLU A 25 -11.09 54.82 21.55
CA GLU A 25 -10.93 54.68 20.10
C GLU A 25 -9.51 54.27 19.73
N ALA A 26 -8.49 54.90 20.32
CA ALA A 26 -7.10 54.50 20.13
C ALA A 26 -6.85 53.05 20.58
N LYS A 27 -7.45 52.62 21.70
CA LYS A 27 -7.37 51.22 22.15
C LYS A 27 -8.00 50.26 21.13
N ARG A 28 -9.20 50.59 20.62
CA ARG A 28 -9.88 49.77 19.59
C ARG A 28 -9.08 49.71 18.29
N GLU A 29 -8.48 50.80 17.85
CA GLU A 29 -7.64 50.80 16.64
C GLU A 29 -6.36 49.98 16.82
N ASN A 30 -5.72 50.07 18.00
CA ASN A 30 -4.57 49.22 18.31
C ASN A 30 -4.94 47.73 18.35
N GLU A 31 -6.09 47.37 18.92
CA GLU A 31 -6.61 46.00 18.92
C GLU A 31 -6.88 45.50 17.49
N LYS A 32 -7.51 46.31 16.63
CA LYS A 32 -7.73 45.97 15.22
C LYS A 32 -6.42 45.81 14.46
N ALA A 33 -5.45 46.70 14.68
CA ALA A 33 -4.14 46.64 14.04
C ALA A 33 -3.40 45.35 14.44
N ALA A 34 -3.42 45.00 15.72
CA ALA A 34 -2.82 43.76 16.22
C ALA A 34 -3.46 42.52 15.56
N VAL A 35 -4.78 42.46 15.47
CA VAL A 35 -5.48 41.35 14.80
C VAL A 35 -5.13 41.27 13.32
N ARG A 36 -5.05 42.41 12.61
CA ARG A 36 -4.65 42.43 11.20
C ARG A 36 -3.24 41.92 10.97
N GLU A 37 -2.28 42.27 11.83
CA GLU A 37 -0.91 41.75 11.73
C GLU A 37 -0.86 40.25 12.03
N MET A 38 -1.60 39.77 13.02
CA MET A 38 -1.73 38.34 13.28
C MET A 38 -2.29 37.59 12.07
N MET A 39 -3.35 38.11 11.44
CA MET A 39 -3.93 37.52 10.23
C MET A 39 -2.93 37.46 9.07
N LYS A 40 -2.14 38.53 8.86
CA LYS A 40 -1.09 38.54 7.83
C LYS A 40 -0.05 37.45 8.09
N ILE A 41 0.43 37.32 9.33
CA ILE A 41 1.42 36.29 9.69
C ILE A 41 0.83 34.90 9.42
N GLU A 42 -0.39 34.63 9.87
CA GLU A 42 -1.06 33.35 9.61
C GLU A 42 -1.25 33.07 8.11
N GLU A 43 -1.62 34.07 7.31
CA GLU A 43 -1.79 33.92 5.87
C GLU A 43 -0.47 33.59 5.17
N THR A 44 0.63 34.27 5.56
CA THR A 44 1.96 33.94 5.03
C THR A 44 2.40 32.52 5.39
N GLU A 45 2.16 32.08 6.62
CA GLU A 45 2.48 30.71 7.06
C GLU A 45 1.63 29.66 6.34
N ARG A 46 0.32 29.91 6.16
CA ARG A 46 -0.56 29.04 5.37
C ARG A 46 -0.07 28.92 3.94
N SER A 47 0.25 30.05 3.30
CA SER A 47 0.78 30.07 1.92
C SER A 47 2.11 29.32 1.82
N ARG A 48 3.01 29.47 2.82
CA ARG A 48 4.28 28.74 2.91
C ARG A 48 4.06 27.22 2.97
N ILE A 49 3.17 26.77 3.85
CA ILE A 49 2.84 25.35 4.03
C ILE A 49 2.18 24.79 2.76
N GLU A 50 1.26 25.53 2.15
CA GLU A 50 0.64 25.12 0.89
C GLU A 50 1.63 25.02 -0.26
N GLY A 51 2.58 25.96 -0.35
CA GLY A 51 3.70 25.92 -1.29
C GLY A 51 4.56 24.67 -1.10
N GLN A 52 4.93 24.35 0.14
CA GLN A 52 5.67 23.11 0.45
C GLN A 52 4.88 21.86 0.05
N LYS A 53 3.60 21.77 0.42
CA LYS A 53 2.73 20.64 0.05
C LYS A 53 2.54 20.50 -1.46
N ARG A 54 2.51 21.61 -2.20
CA ARG A 54 2.43 21.58 -3.66
C ARG A 54 3.73 21.09 -4.28
N ALA A 55 4.86 21.61 -3.80
CA ALA A 55 6.18 21.22 -4.29
C ALA A 55 6.47 19.73 -4.04
N GLU A 56 6.09 19.18 -2.88
CA GLU A 56 6.23 17.73 -2.64
C GLU A 56 5.33 16.89 -3.54
N ARG A 57 4.10 17.35 -3.81
CA ARG A 57 3.21 16.65 -4.76
C ARG A 57 3.76 16.67 -6.17
N GLU A 58 4.24 17.82 -6.63
CA GLU A 58 4.86 17.97 -7.94
C GLU A 58 6.12 17.11 -8.09
N ARG A 59 6.96 17.03 -7.04
CA ARG A 59 8.09 16.09 -7.00
C ARG A 59 7.65 14.64 -7.13
N ALA A 60 6.65 14.22 -6.35
CA ALA A 60 6.14 12.86 -6.39
C ALA A 60 5.52 12.51 -7.77
N ASP A 61 4.78 13.44 -8.36
CA ASP A 61 4.20 13.27 -9.70
C ASP A 61 5.31 13.15 -10.76
N ALA A 62 6.35 14.00 -10.68
CA ALA A 62 7.50 13.94 -11.58
C ALA A 62 8.28 12.62 -11.45
N ASP A 63 8.49 12.10 -10.23
CA ASP A 63 9.16 10.82 -10.00
C ASP A 63 8.36 9.66 -10.60
N LEU A 64 7.02 9.68 -10.46
CA LEU A 64 6.14 8.69 -11.08
C LEU A 64 6.16 8.76 -12.61
N GLU A 65 6.19 9.96 -13.19
CA GLU A 65 6.31 10.16 -14.63
C GLU A 65 7.67 9.67 -15.15
N ALA A 66 8.77 10.02 -14.48
CA ALA A 66 10.11 9.54 -14.82
C ALA A 66 10.20 8.01 -14.78
N TRP A 67 9.59 7.37 -13.77
CA TRP A 67 9.52 5.92 -13.70
C TRP A 67 8.72 5.33 -14.87
N LYS A 68 7.56 5.91 -15.22
CA LYS A 68 6.76 5.47 -16.38
C LYS A 68 7.51 5.62 -17.69
N GLU A 69 8.28 6.69 -17.85
CA GLU A 69 9.13 6.92 -19.03
C GLU A 69 10.25 5.89 -19.13
N GLU A 70 10.93 5.58 -18.02
CA GLU A 70 11.98 4.57 -18.01
C GLU A 70 11.41 3.18 -18.36
N GLN A 71 10.24 2.82 -17.83
CA GLN A 71 9.55 1.59 -18.23
C GLN A 71 9.23 1.56 -19.72
N ARG A 72 8.77 2.69 -20.27
CA ARG A 72 8.47 2.82 -21.71
C ARG A 72 9.74 2.68 -22.55
N ARG A 73 10.85 3.27 -22.10
CA ARG A 73 12.18 3.18 -22.74
C ARG A 73 12.70 1.75 -22.77
N LEU A 74 12.59 1.03 -21.65
CA LEU A 74 12.96 -0.39 -21.56
C LEU A 74 12.13 -1.24 -22.52
N ALA A 75 10.81 -1.00 -22.58
CA ALA A 75 9.92 -1.71 -23.50
C ALA A 75 10.23 -1.42 -24.98
N GLU A 76 10.57 -0.17 -25.33
CA GLU A 76 11.02 0.18 -26.69
C GLU A 76 12.33 -0.51 -27.06
N LEU A 77 13.29 -0.56 -26.13
CA LEU A 77 14.58 -1.22 -26.34
C LEU A 77 14.40 -2.74 -26.51
N GLU A 78 13.53 -3.36 -25.71
CA GLU A 78 13.16 -4.76 -25.86
C GLU A 78 12.49 -5.04 -27.22
N LYS A 79 11.55 -4.18 -27.64
CA LYS A 79 10.90 -4.27 -28.94
C LYS A 79 11.91 -4.19 -30.09
N GLN A 80 12.91 -3.32 -30.00
CA GLN A 80 13.98 -3.22 -30.99
C GLN A 80 14.83 -4.50 -31.03
N ARG A 81 15.16 -5.09 -29.87
CA ARG A 81 15.90 -6.36 -29.81
C ARG A 81 15.12 -7.50 -30.47
N LEU A 82 13.83 -7.61 -30.18
CA LEU A 82 12.96 -8.65 -30.75
C LEU A 82 12.81 -8.49 -32.27
N LEU A 83 12.71 -7.25 -32.77
CA LEU A 83 12.72 -6.97 -34.20
C LEU A 83 14.05 -7.37 -34.86
N ALA A 84 15.18 -7.07 -34.22
CA ALA A 84 16.49 -7.46 -34.74
C ALA A 84 16.66 -8.98 -34.80
N GLU A 85 16.22 -9.69 -33.77
CA GLU A 85 16.21 -11.16 -33.73
C GLU A 85 15.34 -11.74 -34.85
N ARG A 86 14.11 -11.22 -35.03
CA ARG A 86 13.23 -11.64 -36.14
C ARG A 86 13.87 -11.40 -37.51
N MET A 87 14.52 -10.26 -37.72
CA MET A 87 15.23 -9.97 -38.97
C MET A 87 16.40 -10.93 -39.20
N GLU A 88 17.11 -11.33 -38.14
CA GLU A 88 18.20 -12.31 -38.21
C GLU A 88 17.66 -13.72 -38.54
N GLU A 89 16.55 -14.13 -37.92
CA GLU A 89 15.84 -15.36 -38.25
C GLU A 89 15.38 -15.40 -39.71
N GLU A 90 14.83 -14.29 -40.23
CA GLU A 90 14.44 -14.19 -41.63
C GLU A 90 15.64 -14.29 -42.58
N LYS A 91 16.80 -13.69 -42.24
CA LYS A 91 18.04 -13.89 -43.01
C LYS A 91 18.46 -15.37 -43.02
N ILE A 92 18.38 -16.05 -41.88
CA ILE A 92 18.70 -17.48 -41.75
C ILE A 92 17.73 -18.32 -42.61
N LYS A 93 16.42 -18.04 -42.56
CA LYS A 93 15.41 -18.71 -43.39
C LYS A 93 15.67 -18.49 -44.89
N ARG A 94 15.92 -17.25 -45.32
CA ARG A 94 16.29 -16.93 -46.72
C ARG A 94 17.58 -17.64 -47.14
N GLY A 95 18.55 -17.78 -46.25
CA GLY A 95 19.78 -18.55 -46.49
C GLY A 95 19.51 -20.05 -46.72
N LYS A 96 18.61 -20.64 -45.94
CA LYS A 96 18.17 -22.05 -46.11
C LYS A 96 17.37 -22.26 -47.40
N GLU A 97 16.50 -21.33 -47.76
CA GLU A 97 15.68 -21.40 -48.98
C GLU A 97 16.53 -21.29 -50.27
N LYS A 98 17.55 -20.42 -50.28
CA LYS A 98 18.56 -20.35 -51.35
C LYS A 98 19.41 -21.62 -51.47
N ARG A 99 19.62 -22.36 -50.38
CA ARG A 99 20.27 -23.68 -50.41
C ARG A 99 19.35 -24.73 -51.04
N HIS A 100 18.04 -24.67 -50.77
CA HIS A 100 17.09 -25.63 -51.34
C HIS A 100 16.94 -25.49 -52.86
N ARG A 101 17.02 -24.27 -53.40
CA ARG A 101 17.00 -24.04 -54.88
C ARG A 101 18.22 -24.61 -55.61
N ARG A 102 19.33 -24.92 -54.92
CA ARG A 102 20.52 -25.57 -55.50
C ARG A 102 20.49 -27.10 -55.42
N VAL A 103 19.45 -27.69 -54.83
CA VAL A 103 19.27 -29.15 -54.69
C VAL A 103 17.96 -29.55 -55.37
N CYS A 104 17.80 -29.16 -56.63
CA CYS A 104 16.79 -29.73 -57.53
C CYS A 104 17.52 -30.28 -58.75
N GLY A 105 17.83 -31.57 -58.69
CA GLY A 105 18.62 -32.29 -59.69
C GLY A 105 19.02 -33.66 -59.16
N GLY A 106 18.07 -34.45 -58.69
CA GLY A 106 18.31 -35.80 -58.18
C GLY A 106 17.00 -36.55 -57.95
N ASN A 107 16.85 -37.69 -58.62
CA ASN A 107 15.62 -38.48 -58.72
C ASN A 107 15.21 -39.10 -57.37
N ILE A 108 13.96 -38.88 -56.98
CA ILE A 108 13.35 -39.24 -55.67
C ILE A 108 13.01 -40.74 -55.52
N PHE A 109 13.24 -41.59 -56.54
CA PHE A 109 12.50 -42.86 -56.63
C PHE A 109 13.30 -44.18 -56.51
N TYR A 110 14.63 -44.22 -56.52
CA TYR A 110 15.37 -45.50 -56.56
C TYR A 110 16.62 -45.58 -55.68
N GLU A 111 16.50 -45.23 -54.41
CA GLU A 111 17.54 -45.55 -53.40
C GLU A 111 16.92 -45.90 -52.02
N ALA A 112 15.62 -46.21 -51.99
CA ALA A 112 14.88 -46.42 -50.75
C ALA A 112 14.82 -47.88 -50.26
N ALA A 113 15.56 -48.82 -50.86
CA ALA A 113 15.30 -50.25 -50.64
C ALA A 113 16.51 -51.16 -50.38
N ASN A 114 17.75 -50.65 -50.28
CA ASN A 114 18.88 -51.55 -50.04
C ASN A 114 20.02 -50.94 -49.20
N GLU A 115 19.68 -50.48 -48.01
CA GLU A 115 20.56 -50.44 -46.84
C GLU A 115 19.65 -50.38 -45.61
N MET A 116 19.02 -51.52 -45.31
CA MET A 116 18.17 -51.69 -44.15
C MET A 116 19.02 -51.83 -42.88
N GLY A 117 19.86 -50.83 -42.62
CA GLY A 117 20.41 -50.52 -41.31
C GLY A 117 19.32 -49.79 -40.54
N ALA A 118 18.94 -50.33 -39.37
CA ALA A 118 17.87 -49.83 -38.53
C ALA A 118 17.81 -48.29 -38.51
N ALA A 119 16.60 -47.73 -38.69
CA ALA A 119 16.35 -46.29 -38.65
C ALA A 119 17.19 -45.63 -37.53
N PRO A 120 17.84 -44.49 -37.80
CA PRO A 120 18.78 -43.89 -36.85
C PRO A 120 18.09 -43.71 -35.49
N LYS A 121 18.54 -44.49 -34.50
CA LYS A 121 18.08 -44.36 -33.13
C LYS A 121 18.53 -42.99 -32.65
N ARG A 122 17.59 -42.14 -32.23
CA ARG A 122 17.93 -40.86 -31.61
C ARG A 122 18.83 -41.14 -30.41
N LEU A 123 19.97 -40.46 -30.32
CA LEU A 123 20.81 -40.53 -29.13
C LEU A 123 20.01 -39.99 -27.94
N SER A 124 20.03 -40.70 -26.82
CA SER A 124 19.37 -40.27 -25.60
C SER A 124 20.03 -38.98 -25.09
N GLY A 125 19.34 -37.85 -25.20
CA GLY A 125 19.77 -36.61 -24.58
C GLY A 125 19.63 -36.71 -23.06
N LYS A 126 20.68 -36.36 -22.31
CA LYS A 126 20.60 -36.12 -20.87
C LYS A 126 20.05 -34.71 -20.67
N ILE A 127 18.79 -34.60 -20.26
CA ILE A 127 18.22 -33.29 -19.90
C ILE A 127 18.75 -32.94 -18.50
N GLU A 128 19.57 -31.90 -18.42
CA GLU A 128 19.97 -31.33 -17.14
C GLU A 128 18.84 -30.43 -16.66
N VAL A 129 17.96 -31.02 -15.84
CA VAL A 129 16.88 -30.30 -15.17
C VAL A 129 17.44 -29.73 -13.87
N ASN A 130 17.68 -28.42 -13.84
CA ASN A 130 17.94 -27.73 -12.58
C ASN A 130 16.58 -27.47 -11.90
N PHE A 131 16.26 -28.25 -10.89
CA PHE A 131 15.11 -27.96 -10.03
C PHE A 131 15.43 -26.72 -9.20
N THR A 132 14.64 -25.66 -9.35
CA THR A 132 14.53 -24.65 -8.29
C THR A 132 14.03 -25.36 -7.04
N GLU A 133 14.55 -24.99 -5.87
CA GLU A 133 14.06 -25.55 -4.61
C GLU A 133 12.54 -25.42 -4.55
N ARG A 134 11.87 -26.56 -4.47
CA ARG A 134 10.44 -26.61 -4.26
C ARG A 134 10.21 -26.21 -2.81
N VAL A 135 10.03 -24.92 -2.58
CA VAL A 135 9.52 -24.43 -1.30
C VAL A 135 8.07 -24.88 -1.26
N PHE A 136 7.80 -25.99 -0.59
CA PHE A 136 6.45 -26.32 -0.19
C PHE A 136 5.91 -25.11 0.57
N PRO A 137 4.70 -24.61 0.25
CA PRO A 137 4.09 -23.58 1.07
C PRO A 137 4.17 -24.04 2.52
N THR A 138 4.95 -23.33 3.33
CA THR A 138 4.95 -23.60 4.76
C THR A 138 3.54 -23.27 5.24
N PRO A 139 2.97 -24.00 6.21
CA PRO A 139 1.64 -23.70 6.75
C PRO A 139 1.49 -22.22 7.13
N VAL A 140 2.56 -21.60 7.61
CA VAL A 140 2.63 -20.16 7.92
C VAL A 140 2.39 -19.25 6.71
N ARG A 141 2.88 -19.62 5.51
CA ARG A 141 2.70 -18.83 4.27
C ARG A 141 1.26 -18.90 3.74
N GLU A 142 0.55 -19.99 4.01
CA GLU A 142 -0.86 -20.14 3.65
C GLU A 142 -1.82 -19.65 4.75
N SER A 143 -1.29 -19.33 5.93
CA SER A 143 -2.08 -18.82 7.04
C SER A 143 -2.70 -17.46 6.73
N THR A 144 -3.97 -17.32 7.07
CA THR A 144 -4.71 -16.05 6.99
C THR A 144 -4.38 -15.09 8.15
N ALA A 145 -3.53 -15.49 9.09
CA ALA A 145 -3.20 -14.70 10.30
C ALA A 145 -2.65 -13.30 9.98
N GLN A 146 -1.78 -13.18 8.98
CA GLN A 146 -1.21 -11.88 8.58
C GLN A 146 -2.28 -10.94 7.99
N ALA A 147 -3.19 -11.47 7.18
CA ALA A 147 -4.27 -10.69 6.60
C ALA A 147 -5.26 -10.18 7.66
N GLU A 148 -5.53 -10.99 8.69
CA GLU A 148 -6.39 -10.58 9.81
C GLU A 148 -5.70 -9.60 10.76
N GLU A 149 -4.37 -9.64 10.87
CA GLU A 149 -3.60 -8.61 11.58
C GLU A 149 -3.69 -7.24 10.88
N GLU A 150 -3.48 -7.20 9.56
CA GLU A 150 -3.67 -5.99 8.77
C GLU A 150 -5.12 -5.46 8.86
N ALA A 151 -6.11 -6.37 8.89
CA ALA A 151 -7.51 -6.00 9.08
C ALA A 151 -7.77 -5.36 10.46
N LEU A 152 -7.09 -5.82 11.51
CA LEU A 152 -7.20 -5.25 12.86
C LEU A 152 -6.56 -3.87 12.96
N ASP A 153 -5.44 -3.65 12.27
CA ASP A 153 -4.79 -2.34 12.21
C ASP A 153 -5.71 -1.29 11.56
N LEU A 154 -6.45 -1.66 10.52
CA LEU A 154 -7.47 -0.80 9.90
C LEU A 154 -8.65 -0.49 10.83
N LEU A 155 -8.89 -1.34 11.84
CA LEU A 155 -9.95 -1.18 12.84
C LEU A 155 -9.48 -0.43 14.10
N HIS A 156 -8.30 0.18 14.06
CA HIS A 156 -7.80 1.10 15.07
C HIS A 156 -8.11 2.57 14.70
N PRO A 157 -8.62 3.43 15.62
CA PRO A 157 -8.88 3.19 17.04
C PRO A 157 -10.19 2.41 17.31
N PRO A 158 -10.33 1.79 18.49
CA PRO A 158 -11.50 1.01 18.83
C PRO A 158 -12.74 1.89 19.08
N VAL A 159 -13.77 1.75 18.23
CA VAL A 159 -15.05 2.47 18.36
C VAL A 159 -16.23 1.48 18.47
N PRO A 160 -17.36 1.84 19.11
CA PRO A 160 -18.49 0.93 19.25
C PRO A 160 -19.04 0.39 17.91
N GLN A 161 -18.98 1.20 16.84
CA GLN A 161 -19.43 0.80 15.51
C GLN A 161 -18.53 -0.27 14.86
N ASN A 162 -17.24 -0.30 15.20
CA ASN A 162 -16.27 -1.25 14.65
C ASN A 162 -16.09 -2.50 15.53
N ALA A 163 -16.73 -2.53 16.70
CA ALA A 163 -16.70 -3.65 17.62
C ALA A 163 -17.06 -5.01 16.99
N PRO A 164 -18.15 -5.17 16.21
CA PRO A 164 -18.50 -6.47 15.63
C PRO A 164 -17.48 -6.92 14.56
N SER A 165 -16.94 -5.99 13.78
CA SER A 165 -15.91 -6.29 12.78
C SER A 165 -14.59 -6.70 13.45
N ARG A 166 -14.22 -6.02 14.53
CA ARG A 166 -13.02 -6.36 15.32
C ARG A 166 -13.17 -7.73 15.99
N CYS A 167 -14.33 -8.04 16.56
CA CYS A 167 -14.62 -9.36 17.11
C CYS A 167 -14.41 -10.46 16.07
N LYS A 168 -14.95 -10.28 14.86
CA LYS A 168 -14.78 -11.24 13.75
C LYS A 168 -13.32 -11.41 13.31
N ALA A 169 -12.58 -10.31 13.18
CA ALA A 169 -11.17 -10.37 12.79
C ALA A 169 -10.32 -11.09 13.86
N LEU A 170 -10.57 -10.85 15.15
CA LEU A 170 -9.91 -11.57 16.25
C LEU A 170 -10.22 -13.07 16.21
N VAL A 171 -11.48 -13.46 16.00
CA VAL A 171 -11.87 -14.88 15.90
C VAL A 171 -11.18 -15.55 14.71
N ARG A 172 -11.15 -14.90 13.53
CA ARG A 172 -10.49 -15.44 12.33
C ARG A 172 -8.98 -15.57 12.50
N ARG A 173 -8.35 -14.58 13.14
CA ARG A 173 -6.93 -14.65 13.47
C ARG A 173 -6.65 -15.79 14.46
N GLY A 174 -7.50 -15.96 15.47
CA GLY A 174 -7.47 -17.07 16.42
C GLY A 174 -7.62 -18.43 15.74
N THR A 175 -8.54 -18.58 14.78
CA THR A 175 -8.68 -19.82 14.00
C THR A 175 -7.43 -20.12 13.16
N ALA A 176 -6.84 -19.10 12.54
CA ALA A 176 -5.61 -19.25 11.77
C ALA A 176 -4.44 -19.69 12.65
N PHE A 177 -4.35 -19.22 13.90
CA PHE A 177 -3.36 -19.71 14.85
C PHE A 177 -3.60 -21.15 15.28
N CYS A 178 -4.86 -21.56 15.48
CA CYS A 178 -5.19 -22.95 15.79
C CYS A 178 -4.84 -23.90 14.63
N GLU A 179 -5.00 -23.47 13.37
CA GLU A 179 -4.55 -24.21 12.17
C GLU A 179 -3.03 -24.35 12.09
N LEU A 180 -2.29 -23.42 12.70
CA LEU A 180 -0.84 -23.46 12.86
C LEU A 180 -0.37 -24.18 14.13
N GLU A 181 -1.28 -24.83 14.86
CA GLU A 181 -1.02 -25.48 16.16
C GLU A 181 -0.52 -24.52 17.27
N MET A 182 -0.67 -23.21 17.06
CA MET A 182 -0.35 -22.14 18.02
C MET A 182 -1.55 -21.87 18.93
N TYR A 183 -1.91 -22.86 19.75
CA TYR A 183 -3.14 -22.83 20.55
C TYR A 183 -3.13 -21.78 21.67
N VAL A 184 -1.97 -21.43 22.21
CA VAL A 184 -1.85 -20.44 23.30
C VAL A 184 -2.17 -19.03 22.77
N GLU A 185 -1.60 -18.70 21.61
CA GLU A 185 -1.86 -17.46 20.89
C GLU A 185 -3.30 -17.42 20.39
N GLY A 186 -3.80 -18.52 19.83
CA GLY A 186 -5.20 -18.68 19.44
C GLY A 186 -6.15 -18.41 20.60
N LEU A 187 -5.90 -18.98 21.78
CA LEU A 187 -6.72 -18.73 22.98
C LEU A 187 -6.71 -17.25 23.37
N GLY A 188 -5.57 -16.57 23.29
CA GLY A 188 -5.46 -15.14 23.56
C GLY A 188 -6.37 -14.29 22.67
N GLU A 189 -6.46 -14.63 21.38
CA GLU A 189 -7.35 -13.96 20.42
C GLU A 189 -8.84 -14.19 20.73
N TYR A 190 -9.22 -15.42 21.08
CA TYR A 190 -10.58 -15.75 21.50
C TYR A 190 -10.98 -15.04 22.80
N GLU A 191 -10.07 -14.91 23.76
CA GLU A 191 -10.30 -14.13 24.98
C GLU A 191 -10.44 -12.63 24.70
N ALA A 192 -9.67 -12.09 23.74
CA ALA A 192 -9.83 -10.73 23.29
C ALA A 192 -11.20 -10.50 22.61
N ALA A 193 -11.68 -11.47 21.82
CA ALA A 193 -13.02 -11.43 21.23
C ALA A 193 -14.13 -11.48 22.29
N LEU A 194 -14.01 -12.34 23.30
CA LEU A 194 -14.95 -12.44 24.42
C LEU A 194 -15.04 -11.15 25.27
N LYS A 195 -13.97 -10.33 25.31
CA LYS A 195 -14.03 -9.00 25.95
C LYS A 195 -14.91 -8.01 25.17
N ILE A 196 -15.06 -8.20 23.85
CA ILE A 196 -15.92 -7.37 23.00
C ILE A 196 -17.36 -7.88 23.04
N GLU A 197 -17.56 -9.20 22.94
CA GLU A 197 -18.89 -9.85 22.97
C GLU A 197 -18.99 -10.91 24.10
N PRO A 198 -19.24 -10.49 25.37
CA PRO A 198 -19.24 -11.41 26.51
C PRO A 198 -20.38 -12.44 26.52
N ASN A 199 -21.47 -12.14 25.81
CA ASN A 199 -22.69 -12.95 25.80
C ASN A 199 -22.72 -14.02 24.71
N ASN A 200 -21.65 -14.15 23.92
CA ASN A 200 -21.61 -15.13 22.83
C ASN A 200 -21.23 -16.53 23.38
N GLU A 201 -22.21 -17.44 23.40
CA GLU A 201 -22.04 -18.81 23.91
C GLU A 201 -21.13 -19.65 22.99
N GLU A 202 -21.18 -19.44 21.68
CA GLU A 202 -20.37 -20.18 20.69
C GLU A 202 -18.88 -19.90 20.89
N LEU A 203 -18.50 -18.62 21.00
CA LEU A 203 -17.11 -18.20 21.24
C LEU A 203 -16.57 -18.75 22.56
N ARG A 204 -17.42 -18.85 23.60
CA ARG A 204 -17.04 -19.42 24.88
C ARG A 204 -16.77 -20.91 24.77
N ALA A 205 -17.64 -21.65 24.07
CA ALA A 205 -17.45 -23.07 23.82
C ALA A 205 -16.17 -23.34 23.00
N ASP A 206 -15.88 -22.51 22.00
CA ASP A 206 -14.66 -22.63 21.19
C ASP A 206 -13.39 -22.34 22.01
N ALA A 207 -13.41 -21.32 22.87
CA ALA A 207 -12.31 -21.05 23.79
C ALA A 207 -12.09 -22.20 24.80
N GLU A 208 -13.17 -22.82 25.29
CA GLU A 208 -13.09 -24.00 26.16
C GLU A 208 -12.51 -25.22 25.44
N LYS A 209 -12.86 -25.46 24.17
CA LYS A 209 -12.24 -26.52 23.35
C LYS A 209 -10.74 -26.30 23.20
N ILE A 210 -10.31 -25.07 22.91
CA ILE A 210 -8.88 -24.73 22.79
C ILE A 210 -8.16 -24.99 24.13
N ARG A 211 -8.78 -24.63 25.26
CA ARG A 211 -8.22 -24.92 26.60
C ARG A 211 -8.06 -26.42 26.86
N GLN A 212 -9.04 -27.22 26.46
CA GLN A 212 -8.96 -28.68 26.58
C GLN A 212 -7.86 -29.26 25.68
N LEU A 213 -7.69 -28.74 24.47
CA LEU A 213 -6.59 -29.15 23.58
C LEU A 213 -5.22 -28.84 24.19
N ILE A 214 -5.05 -27.65 24.78
CA ILE A 214 -3.80 -27.28 25.47
C ILE A 214 -3.51 -28.22 26.65
N GLN A 215 -4.52 -28.54 27.45
CA GLN A 215 -4.38 -29.46 28.60
C GLN A 215 -4.16 -30.92 28.18
N GLY A 216 -4.76 -31.36 27.07
CA GLY A 216 -4.59 -32.71 26.54
C GLY A 216 -3.24 -32.93 25.86
N ASN A 217 -2.64 -31.89 25.25
CA ASN A 217 -1.31 -31.97 24.64
C ASN A 217 -0.16 -32.03 25.66
N THR A 218 -0.41 -31.72 26.94
CA THR A 218 0.63 -31.76 28.00
C THR A 218 0.83 -33.14 28.62
N GLU A 219 0.04 -34.16 28.27
CA GLU A 219 0.10 -35.52 28.84
C GLU A 219 0.83 -36.55 27.96
N ALA A 220 1.56 -36.12 26.92
CA ALA A 220 2.40 -36.98 26.06
C ALA A 220 3.90 -36.64 26.21
#